data_AF-A0A417QT54-F1
#
_entry.id   AF-A0A417QT54-F1
#
_cell.length_a   1.000
_cell.length_b   1.000
_cell.length_c   1.000
_cell.angle_alpha   90.00
_cell.angle_beta   90.00
_cell.angle_gamma   90.00
#
_symmetry.space_group_name_H-M   'P 1'
#
loop_
_entity.id
_entity.type
_entity.pdbx_description
1 polymer ?
#
loop_
_entity_poly.entity_id
_entity_poly.type
_entity_poly.pdbx_seq_one_letter_code
_entity_poly.pdbx_strand_id
1 'polypeptide(L)'
;MSTSQCAVYQVKDTPEYRDVRFRSYEKLKGEGRTVQIENYQQVYIGRIQPGETPADIKLRLQKQRPKNFRGHSIGCSDVIVITDDGKTTAYYVNKDGFIIIPEFLTIKSSSDTRLSIDTTGYEIEGKKGTWLAQDYILMNEKKWFLMEHEEYGTRAAYVILSEEGAVVMNDCYNGFDEEARRNIQNFMQQQAEQAQEQKKQQEMQVQSQTEQLQSGETQKKKPELANWQKVMDNGEYLRSAEMAEEANYNMIDGLMNNTPKKKDKNAPRRSVLKRLRNHQKKIASQGKGQPQQQKAMEEEMERKKK
;
A
#
# COMPACT_ATOMS: atom_id res chain seq x y z
N MET A 1 -31.65 26.84 27.25
CA MET A 1 -32.08 25.49 27.66
C MET A 1 -30.82 24.72 27.99
N SER A 2 -30.52 24.49 29.27
CA SER A 2 -29.41 23.61 29.67
C SER A 2 -29.86 22.17 29.41
N THR A 3 -29.28 21.53 28.40
CA THR A 3 -29.56 20.12 28.11
C THR A 3 -28.46 19.27 28.72
N SER A 4 -28.68 18.81 29.96
CA SER A 4 -27.78 17.86 30.61
C SER A 4 -27.95 16.49 29.95
N GLN A 5 -26.84 15.87 29.58
CA GLN A 5 -26.81 14.59 28.87
C GLN A 5 -25.81 13.62 29.49
N CYS A 6 -26.06 12.33 29.32
CA CYS A 6 -25.08 11.30 29.59
C CYS A 6 -24.84 10.40 28.38
N ALA A 7 -23.60 9.97 28.24
CA ALA A 7 -23.19 8.96 27.29
C ALA A 7 -22.49 7.82 28.04
N VAL A 8 -22.65 6.60 27.53
CA VAL A 8 -21.95 5.42 28.05
C VAL A 8 -21.05 4.87 26.97
N TYR A 9 -19.81 4.61 27.35
CA TYR A 9 -18.76 4.06 26.51
C TYR A 9 -18.36 2.69 27.05
N GLN A 10 -18.26 1.70 26.17
CA GLN A 10 -17.81 0.35 26.50
C GLN A 10 -16.60 -0.02 25.66
N VAL A 11 -15.73 -0.88 26.18
CA VAL A 11 -14.54 -1.35 25.47
C VAL A 11 -14.95 -2.11 24.21
N LYS A 12 -14.32 -1.80 23.07
CA LYS A 12 -14.61 -2.41 21.75
C LYS A 12 -14.61 -3.93 21.79
N ASP A 13 -15.48 -4.56 20.99
CA ASP A 13 -15.63 -6.02 20.86
C ASP A 13 -14.66 -6.63 19.86
N THR A 14 -13.38 -6.33 20.04
CA THR A 14 -12.30 -6.94 19.28
C THR A 14 -11.51 -7.90 20.19
N PRO A 15 -10.93 -8.97 19.62
CA PRO A 15 -10.15 -9.95 20.40
C PRO A 15 -8.95 -9.31 21.13
N GLU A 16 -8.42 -8.22 20.61
CA GLU A 16 -7.32 -7.44 21.18
C GLU A 16 -7.62 -6.87 22.57
N TYR A 17 -8.88 -6.50 22.83
CA TYR A 17 -9.28 -5.90 24.11
C TYR A 17 -9.94 -6.90 25.08
N ARG A 18 -9.90 -8.20 24.78
CA ARG A 18 -10.47 -9.25 25.64
C ARG A 18 -9.92 -9.19 27.06
N ASP A 19 -8.63 -8.91 27.21
CA ASP A 19 -7.95 -8.86 28.50
C ASP A 19 -8.18 -7.57 29.29
N VAL A 20 -8.64 -6.51 28.61
CA VAL A 20 -8.92 -5.17 29.17
C VAL A 20 -10.35 -5.10 29.73
N ARG A 21 -11.26 -5.88 29.17
CA ARG A 21 -12.67 -5.91 29.55
C ARG A 21 -12.86 -6.40 30.98
N PHE A 22 -13.82 -5.77 31.67
CA PHE A 22 -14.19 -6.09 33.04
C PHE A 22 -13.04 -5.99 34.05
N ARG A 23 -11.98 -5.23 33.73
CA ARG A 23 -10.86 -4.97 34.65
C ARG A 23 -11.11 -3.78 35.54
N SER A 24 -10.50 -3.80 36.73
CA SER A 24 -10.42 -2.61 37.59
C SER A 24 -9.38 -1.63 37.04
N TYR A 25 -9.54 -0.35 37.37
CA TYR A 25 -8.61 0.70 36.93
C TYR A 25 -7.18 0.47 37.44
N GLU A 26 -7.03 0.00 38.69
CA GLU A 26 -5.73 -0.32 39.28
C GLU A 26 -4.99 -1.40 38.51
N LYS A 27 -5.72 -2.41 38.05
CA LYS A 27 -5.16 -3.50 37.26
C LYS A 27 -4.71 -3.01 35.88
N LEU A 28 -5.50 -2.15 35.22
CA LEU A 28 -5.09 -1.54 33.95
C LEU A 28 -3.80 -0.73 34.11
N LYS A 29 -3.70 0.07 35.18
CA LYS A 29 -2.50 0.86 35.48
C LYS A 29 -1.28 -0.02 35.75
N GLY A 30 -1.44 -1.12 36.47
CA GLY A 30 -0.36 -2.09 36.75
C GLY A 30 0.14 -2.83 35.50
N GLU A 31 -0.74 -3.04 34.51
CA GLU A 31 -0.39 -3.63 33.20
C GLU A 31 0.11 -2.58 32.19
N GLY A 32 0.24 -1.31 32.58
CA GLY A 32 0.68 -0.23 31.70
C GLY A 32 -0.35 0.19 30.64
N ARG A 33 -1.62 -0.21 30.80
CA ARG A 33 -2.71 0.15 29.88
C ARG A 33 -3.43 1.41 30.36
N THR A 34 -3.78 2.29 29.43
CA THR A 34 -4.49 3.54 29.69
C THR A 34 -5.94 3.48 29.22
N VAL A 35 -6.82 4.20 29.90
CA VAL A 35 -8.23 4.34 29.51
C VAL A 35 -8.33 5.49 28.52
N GLN A 36 -8.41 5.17 27.23
CA GLN A 36 -8.48 6.13 26.13
C GLN A 36 -9.77 5.92 25.33
N ILE A 37 -10.40 6.99 24.84
CA ILE A 37 -11.64 6.90 24.05
C ILE A 37 -11.52 5.98 22.82
N GLU A 38 -10.33 5.88 22.21
CA GLU A 38 -10.05 5.05 21.04
C GLU A 38 -10.31 3.56 21.28
N ASN A 39 -10.08 3.09 22.50
CA ASN A 39 -10.31 1.69 22.90
C ASN A 39 -11.80 1.41 23.18
N TYR A 40 -12.62 2.46 23.17
CA TYR A 40 -14.02 2.42 23.55
C TYR A 40 -14.94 2.74 22.37
N GLN A 41 -16.20 2.34 22.51
CA GLN A 41 -17.29 2.65 21.62
C GLN A 41 -18.44 3.23 22.43
N GLN A 42 -19.06 4.28 21.92
CA GLN A 42 -20.28 4.84 22.50
C GLN A 42 -21.45 3.87 22.27
N VAL A 43 -22.01 3.32 23.34
CA VAL A 43 -23.11 2.35 23.30
C VAL A 43 -24.47 2.96 23.64
N TYR A 44 -24.48 4.12 24.28
CA TYR A 44 -25.70 4.81 24.69
C TYR A 44 -25.46 6.31 24.80
N ILE A 45 -26.50 7.08 24.49
CA ILE A 45 -26.60 8.52 24.76
C ILE A 45 -28.04 8.86 25.14
N GLY A 46 -28.21 9.72 26.12
CA GLY A 46 -29.52 10.15 26.57
C GLY A 46 -29.46 11.40 27.44
N ARG A 47 -30.63 11.93 27.79
CA ARG A 47 -30.76 13.07 28.69
C ARG A 47 -30.71 12.60 30.15
N ILE A 48 -30.21 13.45 31.04
CA ILE A 48 -30.21 13.22 32.48
C ILE A 48 -30.98 14.31 33.20
N GLN A 49 -31.40 14.01 34.42
CA GLN A 49 -31.98 15.02 35.30
C GLN A 49 -30.86 15.86 35.94
N PRO A 50 -31.06 17.17 36.14
CA PRO A 50 -30.11 18.00 36.88
C PRO A 50 -29.85 17.41 38.28
N GLY A 51 -28.58 17.19 38.64
CA GLY A 51 -28.20 16.60 39.92
C GLY A 51 -28.19 15.07 39.99
N GLU A 52 -28.46 14.37 38.88
CA GLU A 52 -28.37 12.90 38.83
C GLU A 52 -26.90 12.44 38.95
N THR A 53 -26.60 11.55 39.90
CA THR A 53 -25.22 11.07 40.10
C THR A 53 -24.86 9.93 39.13
N PRO A 54 -23.57 9.65 38.87
CA PRO A 54 -23.16 8.48 38.08
C PRO A 54 -23.72 7.15 38.63
N ALA A 55 -23.91 7.05 39.95
CA ALA A 55 -24.51 5.91 40.60
C ALA A 55 -26.00 5.74 40.24
N ASP A 56 -26.75 6.84 40.24
CA ASP A 56 -28.17 6.85 39.87
C ASP A 56 -28.35 6.48 38.40
N ILE A 57 -27.51 7.04 37.50
CA ILE A 57 -27.51 6.71 36.08
C ILE A 57 -27.23 5.22 35.88
N LYS A 58 -26.22 4.67 36.57
CA LYS A 58 -25.88 3.24 36.51
C LYS A 58 -27.08 2.39 36.95
N LEU A 59 -27.68 2.69 38.10
CA LEU A 59 -28.83 1.96 38.63
C LEU A 59 -30.03 2.01 37.67
N ARG A 60 -30.33 3.18 37.11
CA ARG A 60 -31.42 3.38 36.16
C ARG A 60 -31.21 2.56 34.89
N LEU A 61 -30.01 2.61 34.31
CA LEU A 61 -29.68 1.86 33.08
C LEU A 61 -29.66 0.34 33.31
N GLN A 62 -29.30 -0.13 34.51
CA GLN A 62 -29.40 -1.55 34.89
C GLN A 62 -30.85 -2.00 35.08
N LYS A 63 -31.69 -1.18 35.72
CA LYS A 63 -33.10 -1.50 35.99
C LYS A 63 -33.96 -1.46 34.73
N GLN A 64 -33.76 -0.44 33.89
CA GLN A 64 -34.50 -0.25 32.65
C GLN A 64 -33.52 0.03 31.52
N ARG A 65 -33.27 -1.01 30.72
CA ARG A 65 -32.38 -0.92 29.57
C ARG A 65 -33.07 -0.19 28.41
N PRO A 66 -32.57 0.98 27.98
CA PRO A 66 -33.16 1.72 26.86
C PRO A 66 -33.01 1.00 25.52
N LYS A 67 -33.94 1.23 24.59
CA LYS A 67 -33.90 0.62 23.23
C LYS A 67 -32.65 1.00 22.42
N ASN A 68 -32.10 2.18 22.66
CA ASN A 68 -30.90 2.68 21.99
C ASN A 68 -29.59 2.18 22.63
N PHE A 69 -29.65 1.34 23.67
CA PHE A 69 -28.46 0.80 24.33
C PHE A 69 -27.90 -0.41 23.55
N ARG A 70 -26.80 -0.19 22.83
CA ARG A 70 -26.13 -1.17 21.94
C ARG A 70 -24.86 -1.75 22.58
N GLY A 71 -25.01 -2.54 23.65
CA GLY A 71 -23.86 -3.11 24.38
C GLY A 71 -24.23 -4.15 25.44
N HIS A 72 -23.35 -4.43 26.40
CA HIS A 72 -23.70 -5.26 27.56
C HIS A 72 -24.24 -4.42 28.72
N SER A 73 -24.80 -5.05 29.75
CA SER A 73 -25.23 -4.31 30.95
C SER A 73 -24.07 -3.53 31.56
N ILE A 74 -24.35 -2.32 32.05
CA ILE A 74 -23.31 -1.42 32.56
C ILE A 74 -22.58 -2.04 33.77
N GLY A 75 -21.25 -2.09 33.72
CA GLY A 75 -20.42 -2.82 34.67
C GLY A 75 -19.00 -2.27 34.80
N CYS A 76 -18.12 -3.03 35.48
CA CYS A 76 -16.72 -2.66 35.58
C CYS A 76 -16.09 -2.53 34.19
N SER A 77 -15.16 -1.60 34.02
CA SER A 77 -14.52 -1.20 32.74
C SER A 77 -15.28 -0.25 31.85
N ASP A 78 -16.56 -0.01 32.11
CA ASP A 78 -17.35 0.96 31.36
C ASP A 78 -17.02 2.40 31.78
N VAL A 79 -17.28 3.36 30.91
CA VAL A 79 -17.11 4.79 31.21
C VAL A 79 -18.43 5.52 31.01
N ILE A 80 -18.85 6.26 32.04
CA ILE A 80 -20.02 7.15 32.00
C ILE A 80 -19.50 8.58 31.82
N VAL A 81 -19.95 9.23 30.77
CA VAL A 81 -19.67 10.63 30.51
C VAL A 81 -20.92 11.42 30.84
N ILE A 82 -20.79 12.43 31.69
CA ILE A 82 -21.84 13.37 32.03
C ILE A 82 -21.45 14.73 31.46
N THR A 83 -22.33 15.32 30.67
CA THR A 83 -22.21 16.71 30.23
C THR A 83 -23.32 17.50 30.89
N ASP A 84 -22.96 18.37 31.82
CA ASP A 84 -23.88 19.26 32.53
C ASP A 84 -23.42 20.71 32.38
N ASP A 85 -24.30 21.57 31.87
CA ASP A 85 -24.05 23.00 31.66
C ASP A 85 -22.73 23.32 30.93
N GLY A 86 -22.38 22.50 29.93
CA GLY A 86 -21.15 22.60 29.14
C GLY A 86 -19.90 21.98 29.79
N LYS A 87 -19.98 21.57 31.05
CA LYS A 87 -18.90 20.82 31.73
C LYS A 87 -19.07 19.34 31.47
N THR A 88 -18.04 18.73 30.90
CA THR A 88 -18.05 17.28 30.65
C THR A 88 -17.10 16.57 31.60
N THR A 89 -17.61 15.60 32.34
CA THR A 89 -16.85 14.77 33.27
C THR A 89 -17.02 13.30 32.91
N ALA A 90 -15.91 12.57 32.83
CA ALA A 90 -15.94 11.14 32.56
C ALA A 90 -15.61 10.35 33.83
N TYR A 91 -16.38 9.30 34.06
CA TYR A 91 -16.35 8.44 35.24
C TYR A 91 -16.14 6.99 34.79
N TYR A 92 -15.00 6.43 35.15
CA TYR A 92 -14.73 5.01 34.97
C TYR A 92 -15.44 4.21 36.05
N VAL A 93 -16.20 3.19 35.63
CA VAL A 93 -16.93 2.29 36.51
C VAL A 93 -15.96 1.24 37.02
N ASN A 94 -15.66 1.30 38.32
CA ASN A 94 -14.86 0.31 39.03
C ASN A 94 -15.77 -0.58 39.90
N LYS A 95 -15.19 -1.61 40.53
CA LYS A 95 -15.91 -2.53 41.41
C LYS A 95 -16.54 -1.81 42.61
N ASP A 96 -15.75 -0.95 43.24
CA ASP A 96 -16.10 -0.33 44.53
C ASP A 96 -16.49 1.15 44.40
N GLY A 97 -16.62 1.68 43.18
CA GLY A 97 -16.99 3.08 42.96
C GLY A 97 -16.72 3.59 41.54
N PHE A 98 -16.64 4.92 41.44
CA PHE A 98 -16.36 5.63 40.19
C PHE A 98 -15.05 6.39 40.31
N ILE A 99 -14.21 6.30 39.28
CA ILE A 99 -12.94 7.04 39.21
C ILE A 99 -13.10 8.11 38.14
N ILE A 100 -12.82 9.36 38.49
CA ILE A 100 -12.88 10.47 37.54
C ILE A 100 -11.68 10.39 36.61
N ILE A 101 -11.93 10.36 35.30
CA ILE A 101 -10.90 10.35 34.26
C ILE A 101 -11.10 11.59 33.37
N PRO A 102 -10.57 12.76 33.76
CA PRO A 102 -10.79 14.00 33.01
C PRO A 102 -10.22 13.92 31.59
N GLU A 103 -9.15 13.15 31.39
CA GLU A 103 -8.49 12.97 30.11
C GLU A 103 -9.13 11.92 29.19
N PHE A 104 -10.30 11.37 29.54
CA PHE A 104 -10.92 10.30 28.74
C PHE A 104 -11.40 10.81 27.38
N LEU A 105 -12.05 11.98 27.38
CA LEU A 105 -12.57 12.64 26.17
C LEU A 105 -11.59 13.61 25.55
N THR A 106 -10.57 14.01 26.32
CA THR A 106 -9.38 14.60 25.72
C THR A 106 -8.84 13.50 24.84
N ILE A 107 -9.05 13.64 23.53
CA ILE A 107 -8.34 12.85 22.55
C ILE A 107 -6.88 13.17 22.85
N LYS A 108 -6.22 12.32 23.65
CA LYS A 108 -4.79 12.18 23.52
C LYS A 108 -4.69 11.73 22.08
N SER A 109 -4.25 12.61 21.20
CA SER A 109 -3.71 12.25 19.89
C SER A 109 -2.49 11.35 20.13
N SER A 110 -2.70 10.22 20.80
CA SER A 110 -1.68 9.28 21.18
C SER A 110 -1.52 8.39 19.98
N SER A 111 -0.47 8.68 19.22
CA SER A 111 0.01 7.91 18.06
C SER A 111 -0.71 8.09 16.73
N ASP A 112 -1.23 9.29 16.47
CA ASP A 112 -1.13 9.83 15.12
C ASP A 112 -0.93 11.33 15.28
N THR A 113 0.15 11.85 14.71
CA THR A 113 0.37 13.28 14.56
C THR A 113 -0.84 13.85 13.84
N ARG A 114 -1.89 14.25 14.54
CA ARG A 114 -3.04 14.95 13.95
C ARG A 114 -3.26 16.21 14.74
N LEU A 115 -2.66 17.29 14.22
CA LEU A 115 -2.85 18.64 14.74
C LEU A 115 -4.35 18.99 14.74
N SER A 116 -4.77 19.74 15.76
CA SER A 116 -6.12 20.29 15.89
C SER A 116 -6.01 21.80 16.13
N ILE A 117 -7.10 22.54 15.94
CA ILE A 117 -7.12 23.99 16.19
C ILE A 117 -6.89 24.31 17.68
N ASP A 118 -7.24 23.40 18.59
CA ASP A 118 -7.01 23.55 20.03
C ASP A 118 -5.61 23.09 20.46
N THR A 119 -4.73 22.78 19.50
CA THR A 119 -3.37 22.34 19.80
C THR A 119 -2.54 23.51 20.33
N THR A 120 -2.14 23.42 21.60
CA THR A 120 -1.20 24.33 22.28
C THR A 120 -0.03 23.53 22.82
N GLY A 121 1.14 24.16 23.02
CA GLY A 121 2.31 23.48 23.58
C GLY A 121 3.03 22.53 22.61
N TYR A 122 2.82 22.66 21.30
CA TYR A 122 3.38 21.74 20.31
C TYR A 122 4.85 22.03 20.05
N GLU A 123 5.72 21.01 20.18
CA GLU A 123 7.13 21.12 19.86
C GLU A 123 7.38 20.69 18.41
N ILE A 124 7.88 21.62 17.59
CA ILE A 124 8.20 21.35 16.18
C ILE A 124 9.65 20.85 16.10
N GLU A 125 9.87 19.70 15.46
CA GLU A 125 11.20 19.13 15.29
C GLU A 125 12.14 20.12 14.58
N GLY A 126 13.27 20.44 15.23
CA GLY A 126 14.25 21.39 14.72
C GLY A 126 13.98 22.87 15.06
N LYS A 127 12.89 23.19 15.76
CA LYS A 127 12.62 24.53 16.32
C LYS A 127 12.63 24.46 17.84
N LYS A 128 13.12 25.53 18.47
CA LYS A 128 13.10 25.67 19.93
C LYS A 128 11.81 26.36 20.34
N GLY A 129 11.22 25.92 21.45
CA GLY A 129 10.01 26.49 22.01
C GLY A 129 8.74 25.75 21.62
N THR A 130 7.63 26.18 22.21
CA THR A 130 6.29 25.64 22.02
C THR A 130 5.46 26.49 21.06
N TRP A 131 4.59 25.83 20.33
CA TRP A 131 3.78 26.42 19.27
C TRP A 131 2.30 26.10 19.49
N LEU A 132 1.43 27.04 19.14
CA LEU A 132 -0.02 26.89 19.15
C LEU A 132 -0.58 26.91 17.72
N ALA A 133 -1.65 26.17 17.47
CA ALA A 133 -2.38 26.23 16.21
C ALA A 133 -3.30 27.47 16.22
N GLN A 134 -3.00 28.44 15.35
CA GLN A 134 -3.77 29.69 15.28
C GLN A 134 -4.91 29.59 14.28
N ASP A 135 -4.68 28.94 13.15
CA ASP A 135 -5.65 28.83 12.06
C ASP A 135 -5.43 27.53 11.27
N TYR A 136 -6.41 27.15 10.45
CA TYR A 136 -6.29 26.04 9.52
C TYR A 136 -6.95 26.31 8.17
N ILE A 137 -6.40 25.72 7.12
CA ILE A 137 -7.00 25.68 5.80
C ILE A 137 -7.25 24.23 5.38
N LEU A 138 -8.41 24.00 4.74
CA LEU A 138 -8.75 22.72 4.14
C LEU A 138 -8.39 22.75 2.66
N MET A 139 -7.46 21.89 2.23
CA MET A 139 -7.12 21.70 0.82
C MET A 139 -7.03 20.21 0.49
N ASN A 140 -7.74 19.80 -0.56
CA ASN A 140 -7.83 18.39 -1.01
C ASN A 140 -8.21 17.43 0.12
N GLU A 141 -9.23 17.79 0.90
CA GLU A 141 -9.73 17.01 2.05
C GLU A 141 -8.73 16.84 3.21
N LYS A 142 -7.54 17.44 3.11
CA LYS A 142 -6.53 17.48 4.17
C LYS A 142 -6.50 18.85 4.85
N LYS A 143 -6.31 18.86 6.17
CA LYS A 143 -6.15 20.07 6.97
C LYS A 143 -4.68 20.46 7.06
N TRP A 144 -4.42 21.75 6.95
CA TRP A 144 -3.11 22.37 7.10
C TRP A 144 -3.22 23.44 8.16
N PHE A 145 -2.28 23.45 9.11
CA PHE A 145 -2.35 24.28 10.30
C PHE A 145 -1.28 25.36 10.25
N LEU A 146 -1.68 26.58 10.62
CA LEU A 146 -0.78 27.70 10.84
C LEU A 146 -0.40 27.73 12.31
N MET A 147 0.88 27.58 12.59
CA MET A 147 1.43 27.52 13.93
C MET A 147 2.07 28.86 14.30
N GLU A 148 1.69 29.38 15.47
CA GLU A 148 2.26 30.57 16.09
C GLU A 148 3.12 30.18 17.29
N HIS A 149 4.26 30.85 17.47
CA HIS A 149 5.11 30.59 18.62
C HIS A 149 4.48 31.15 19.90
N GLU A 150 4.39 30.37 20.98
CA GLU A 150 3.70 30.82 22.20
C GLU A 150 4.42 31.97 22.91
N GLU A 151 5.75 31.90 23.06
CA GLU A 151 6.51 32.94 23.76
C GLU A 151 6.76 34.22 22.93
N TYR A 152 6.99 34.07 21.62
CA TYR A 152 7.36 35.19 20.75
C TYR A 152 6.18 35.75 19.94
N GLY A 153 5.06 35.02 19.85
CA GLY A 153 3.86 35.41 19.10
C GLY A 153 4.19 35.89 17.69
N THR A 154 3.66 37.05 17.34
CA THR A 154 3.87 37.75 16.05
C THR A 154 5.31 38.22 15.78
N ARG A 155 6.24 38.07 16.74
CA ARG A 155 7.67 38.39 16.54
C ARG A 155 8.44 37.20 15.93
N ALA A 156 7.88 35.99 16.00
CA ALA A 156 8.38 34.82 15.30
C ALA A 156 7.62 34.64 13.99
N ALA A 157 8.27 34.05 12.98
CA ALA A 157 7.57 33.66 11.75
C ALA A 157 6.62 32.49 12.04
N TYR A 158 5.46 32.49 11.41
CA TYR A 158 4.52 31.38 11.46
C TYR A 158 5.08 30.16 10.71
N VAL A 159 4.69 28.97 11.17
CA VAL A 159 5.09 27.70 10.56
C VAL A 159 3.85 26.97 10.08
N ILE A 160 3.88 26.42 8.87
CA ILE A 160 2.78 25.62 8.34
C ILE A 160 3.09 24.15 8.49
N LEU A 161 2.18 23.44 9.15
CA LEU A 161 2.25 22.00 9.35
C LEU A 161 1.08 21.30 8.64
N SER A 162 1.33 20.08 8.18
CA SER A 162 0.26 19.15 7.79
C SER A 162 -0.49 18.63 9.02
N GLU A 163 -1.68 18.06 8.84
CA GLU A 163 -2.36 17.29 9.89
C GLU A 163 -1.38 16.32 10.57
N GLU A 164 -0.60 15.60 9.75
CA GLU A 164 0.46 14.62 10.08
C GLU A 164 1.69 15.22 10.82
N GLY A 165 1.71 16.51 11.15
CA GLY A 165 2.81 17.16 11.85
C GLY A 165 4.05 17.41 10.99
N ALA A 166 4.04 17.04 9.70
CA ALA A 166 5.12 17.32 8.77
C ALA A 166 5.19 18.83 8.46
N VAL A 167 6.40 19.38 8.51
CA VAL A 167 6.67 20.81 8.26
C VAL A 167 6.64 21.07 6.76
N VAL A 168 5.70 21.93 6.33
CA VAL A 168 5.56 22.34 4.94
C VAL A 168 6.30 23.63 4.66
N MET A 169 6.29 24.56 5.62
CA MET A 169 6.87 25.89 5.45
C MET A 169 7.29 26.48 6.80
N ASN A 170 8.49 27.07 6.86
CA ASN A 170 9.12 27.51 8.11
C ASN A 170 9.09 29.03 8.37
N ASP A 171 8.80 29.85 7.36
CA ASP A 171 8.96 31.31 7.40
C ASP A 171 7.75 32.05 6.79
N CYS A 172 6.55 31.84 7.34
CA CYS A 172 5.36 32.58 6.92
C CYS A 172 5.18 33.84 7.76
N TYR A 173 5.24 35.03 7.16
CA TYR A 173 4.96 36.29 7.86
C TYR A 173 3.51 36.79 7.69
N ASN A 174 2.81 36.28 6.67
CA ASN A 174 1.47 36.71 6.28
C ASN A 174 0.41 35.59 6.36
N GLY A 175 0.73 34.43 6.95
CA GLY A 175 -0.18 33.29 7.03
C GLY A 175 -0.31 32.51 5.71
N PHE A 176 -1.54 32.18 5.30
CA PHE A 176 -1.86 31.34 4.12
C PHE A 176 -1.84 32.09 2.77
N ASP A 177 -0.71 32.73 2.46
CA ASP A 177 -0.46 33.43 1.19
C ASP A 177 -0.37 32.48 -0.02
N GLU A 178 -0.30 33.04 -1.24
CA GLU A 178 -0.15 32.26 -2.48
C GLU A 178 1.11 31.36 -2.46
N GLU A 179 2.19 31.80 -1.83
CA GLU A 179 3.41 31.01 -1.67
C GLU A 179 3.20 29.79 -0.76
N ALA A 180 2.49 29.98 0.37
CA ALA A 180 2.11 28.90 1.26
C ALA A 180 1.25 27.85 0.54
N ARG A 181 0.26 28.30 -0.24
CA ARG A 181 -0.59 27.41 -1.04
C ARG A 181 0.22 26.61 -2.06
N ARG A 182 1.17 27.25 -2.74
CA ARG A 182 2.05 26.59 -3.71
C ARG A 182 2.93 25.52 -3.04
N ASN A 183 3.49 25.82 -1.87
CA ASN A 183 4.29 24.86 -1.12
C ASN A 183 3.47 23.67 -0.64
N ILE A 184 2.24 23.90 -0.16
CA ILE A 184 1.31 22.84 0.22
C ILE A 184 0.98 21.94 -0.99
N GLN A 185 0.74 22.52 -2.18
CA GLN A 185 0.50 21.75 -3.41
C GLN A 185 1.70 20.89 -3.80
N ASN A 186 2.92 21.46 -3.79
CA ASN A 186 4.13 20.72 -4.08
C ASN A 186 4.35 19.55 -3.11
N PHE A 187 4.10 19.78 -1.81
CA PHE A 187 4.22 18.74 -0.79
C PHE A 187 3.24 17.59 -1.02
N MET A 188 1.99 17.89 -1.38
CA MET A 188 1.00 16.86 -1.73
C MET A 188 1.42 16.04 -2.95
N GLN A 189 2.02 16.67 -3.96
CA GLN A 189 2.49 15.98 -5.15
C GLN A 189 3.62 15.01 -4.83
N GLN A 190 4.59 15.42 -4.00
CA GLN A 190 5.68 14.55 -3.55
C GLN A 190 5.16 13.34 -2.76
N GLN A 191 4.20 13.56 -1.86
CA GLN A 191 3.52 12.48 -1.11
C GLN A 191 2.83 11.48 -2.05
N ALA A 192 2.15 11.97 -3.10
CA ALA A 192 1.48 11.11 -4.07
C ALA A 192 2.47 10.29 -4.91
N GLU A 193 3.60 10.88 -5.31
CA GLU A 193 4.67 10.20 -6.05
C GLU A 193 5.32 9.09 -5.21
N GLN A 194 5.64 9.38 -3.95
CA GLN A 194 6.19 8.39 -3.02
C GLN A 194 5.23 7.22 -2.78
N ALA A 195 3.93 7.49 -2.63
CA ALA A 195 2.92 6.45 -2.47
C ALA A 195 2.79 5.57 -3.73
N GLN A 196 2.91 6.15 -4.93
CA GLN A 196 2.92 5.40 -6.18
C GLN A 196 4.18 4.53 -6.34
N GLU A 197 5.35 5.04 -5.96
CA GLU A 197 6.59 4.26 -5.98
C GLU A 197 6.55 3.09 -4.99
N GLN A 198 6.04 3.31 -3.79
CA GLN A 198 5.84 2.24 -2.80
C GLN A 198 4.87 1.18 -3.31
N LYS A 199 3.75 1.58 -3.94
CA LYS A 199 2.83 0.63 -4.59
C LYS A 199 3.52 -0.19 -5.68
N LYS A 200 4.30 0.44 -6.55
CA LYS A 200 5.07 -0.28 -7.60
C LYS A 200 6.08 -1.25 -7.01
N GLN A 201 6.76 -0.87 -5.92
CA GLN A 201 7.71 -1.74 -5.23
C GLN A 201 7.01 -2.93 -4.55
N GLN A 202 5.85 -2.69 -3.93
CA GLN A 202 5.01 -3.76 -3.37
C GLN A 202 4.47 -4.69 -4.46
N GLU A 203 4.03 -4.17 -5.61
CA GLU A 203 3.59 -5.00 -6.74
C GLU A 203 4.73 -5.87 -7.30
N MET A 204 5.96 -5.35 -7.40
CA MET A 204 7.14 -6.16 -7.77
C MET A 204 7.51 -7.21 -6.70
N GLN A 205 7.37 -6.89 -5.41
CA GLN A 205 7.56 -7.87 -4.33
C GLN A 205 6.49 -8.96 -4.34
N VAL A 206 5.23 -8.61 -4.61
CA VAL A 206 4.14 -9.58 -4.70
C VAL A 206 4.31 -10.45 -5.95
N GLN A 207 4.74 -9.89 -7.09
CA GLN A 207 5.06 -10.69 -8.28
C GLN A 207 6.21 -11.67 -8.03
N SER A 208 7.31 -11.23 -7.42
CA SER A 208 8.44 -12.13 -7.10
C SER A 208 8.09 -13.18 -6.02
N GLN A 209 7.25 -12.85 -5.04
CA GLN A 209 6.74 -13.83 -4.08
C GLN A 209 5.72 -14.80 -4.71
N THR A 210 4.93 -14.36 -5.69
CA THR A 210 4.01 -15.24 -6.45
C THR A 210 4.80 -16.21 -7.33
N GLU A 211 5.90 -15.76 -7.95
CA GLU A 211 6.84 -16.61 -8.68
C GLU A 211 7.59 -17.59 -7.76
N GLN A 212 7.91 -17.20 -6.51
CA GLN A 212 8.52 -18.09 -5.52
C GLN A 212 7.52 -19.10 -4.92
N LEU A 213 6.27 -18.72 -4.67
CA LEU A 213 5.21 -19.66 -4.22
C LEU A 213 4.83 -20.67 -5.31
N GLN A 214 5.01 -20.33 -6.59
CA GLN A 214 4.93 -21.30 -7.69
C GLN A 214 6.14 -22.24 -7.78
N SER A 215 7.22 -21.98 -7.05
CA SER A 215 8.43 -22.83 -7.01
C SER A 215 8.56 -23.68 -5.74
N GLY A 216 7.68 -23.48 -4.74
CA GLY A 216 7.82 -24.04 -3.39
C GLY A 216 6.85 -25.15 -2.98
N GLU A 217 5.78 -25.42 -3.74
CA GLU A 217 4.93 -26.61 -3.50
C GLU A 217 5.21 -27.70 -4.54
N THR A 218 5.38 -28.89 -3.99
CA THR A 218 5.61 -30.19 -4.61
C THR A 218 5.09 -30.33 -6.03
N GLN A 219 5.91 -30.94 -6.89
CA GLN A 219 5.56 -31.52 -8.19
C GLN A 219 4.23 -32.31 -8.15
N LYS A 220 3.09 -31.62 -8.27
CA LYS A 220 1.88 -32.24 -8.81
C LYS A 220 2.02 -32.16 -10.31
N LYS A 221 2.37 -33.28 -10.93
CA LYS A 221 2.24 -33.48 -12.38
C LYS A 221 0.87 -32.92 -12.79
N LYS A 222 0.88 -31.87 -13.63
CA LYS A 222 -0.25 -31.55 -14.50
C LYS A 222 -0.70 -32.87 -15.14
N PRO A 223 -2.01 -33.25 -15.14
CA PRO A 223 -2.43 -34.36 -15.96
C PRO A 223 -1.99 -34.04 -17.40
N GLU A 224 -1.34 -34.99 -18.04
CA GLU A 224 -0.83 -34.82 -19.39
C GLU A 224 -2.02 -34.60 -20.33
N LEU A 225 -2.33 -33.34 -20.65
CA LEU A 225 -3.39 -33.04 -21.61
C LEU A 225 -2.99 -33.66 -22.95
N ALA A 226 -3.83 -34.58 -23.43
CA ALA A 226 -3.70 -35.17 -24.74
C ALA A 226 -3.67 -34.08 -25.82
N ASN A 227 -2.91 -34.30 -26.90
CA ASN A 227 -2.58 -33.29 -27.92
C ASN A 227 -3.80 -32.52 -28.46
N TRP A 228 -4.98 -33.14 -28.52
CA TRP A 228 -6.21 -32.50 -29.00
C TRP A 228 -6.77 -31.42 -28.06
N GLN A 229 -6.51 -31.50 -26.76
CA GLN A 229 -7.02 -30.53 -25.79
C GLN A 229 -6.16 -29.25 -25.76
N LYS A 230 -4.87 -29.36 -26.13
CA LYS A 230 -3.96 -28.22 -26.35
C LYS A 230 -4.27 -27.44 -27.64
N VAL A 231 -4.96 -28.07 -28.59
CA VAL A 231 -5.31 -27.48 -29.90
C VAL A 231 -6.50 -26.51 -29.79
N MET A 232 -7.41 -26.72 -28.83
CA MET A 232 -8.57 -25.85 -28.64
C MET A 232 -8.23 -24.53 -27.93
N ASP A 233 -7.31 -24.56 -26.96
CA ASP A 233 -6.97 -23.36 -26.15
C ASP A 233 -6.05 -22.37 -26.88
N ASN A 234 -5.24 -22.83 -27.85
CA ASN A 234 -4.22 -22.00 -28.49
C ASN A 234 -4.65 -21.34 -29.80
N GLY A 235 -5.82 -21.67 -30.37
CA GLY A 235 -6.40 -20.93 -31.51
C GLY A 235 -5.52 -20.77 -32.77
N GLU A 236 -4.44 -21.54 -32.92
CA GLU A 236 -3.36 -21.27 -33.89
C GLU A 236 -3.27 -22.34 -35.00
N TYR A 237 -4.40 -22.88 -35.46
CA TYR A 237 -4.38 -23.77 -36.63
C TYR A 237 -3.85 -23.06 -37.89
N LEU A 238 -4.08 -21.73 -37.99
CA LEU A 238 -3.58 -20.91 -39.09
C LEU A 238 -2.07 -20.62 -39.03
N ARG A 239 -1.46 -20.61 -37.83
CA ARG A 239 -0.04 -20.25 -37.66
C ARG A 239 0.91 -21.43 -37.91
N SER A 240 0.40 -22.65 -37.74
CA SER A 240 1.16 -23.89 -37.92
C SER A 240 1.36 -24.25 -39.41
N ALA A 241 0.47 -23.78 -40.30
CA ALA A 241 0.63 -23.95 -41.74
C ALA A 241 1.77 -23.08 -42.31
N GLU A 242 2.05 -21.92 -41.70
CA GLU A 242 3.11 -21.00 -42.16
C GLU A 242 4.51 -21.35 -41.61
N MET A 243 4.63 -22.10 -40.51
CA MET A 243 5.94 -22.48 -39.93
C MET A 243 6.57 -23.74 -40.54
N ALA A 244 5.82 -24.55 -41.28
CA ALA A 244 6.33 -25.80 -41.85
C ALA A 244 7.33 -25.60 -43.01
N GLU A 245 7.55 -24.36 -43.46
CA GLU A 245 8.45 -24.03 -44.57
C GLU A 245 9.88 -23.65 -44.15
N GLU A 246 10.17 -23.55 -42.84
CA GLU A 246 11.51 -23.22 -42.35
C GLU A 246 12.40 -24.47 -42.16
N ALA A 247 13.42 -24.55 -43.02
CA ALA A 247 14.43 -25.61 -42.94
C ALA A 247 15.28 -25.47 -41.67
N ASN A 248 15.21 -26.52 -40.82
CA ASN A 248 16.05 -26.80 -39.65
C ASN A 248 15.61 -26.17 -38.30
N TYR A 249 14.49 -26.63 -37.76
CA TYR A 249 14.06 -26.38 -36.38
C TYR A 249 14.90 -27.10 -35.30
N ASN A 250 15.57 -28.20 -35.63
CA ASN A 250 16.14 -29.12 -34.62
C ASN A 250 17.64 -28.94 -34.32
N MET A 251 18.35 -28.01 -34.97
CA MET A 251 19.76 -27.66 -34.66
C MET A 251 20.74 -28.85 -34.48
N ILE A 252 20.55 -29.96 -35.19
CA ILE A 252 21.32 -31.20 -34.97
C ILE A 252 22.78 -31.11 -35.46
N ASP A 253 23.08 -30.23 -36.42
CA ASP A 253 24.40 -30.12 -37.06
C ASP A 253 25.25 -28.92 -36.57
N GLY A 254 24.81 -28.17 -35.55
CA GLY A 254 25.58 -27.02 -35.03
C GLY A 254 25.82 -25.86 -36.01
N LEU A 255 25.34 -25.93 -37.26
CA LEU A 255 25.41 -24.86 -38.24
C LEU A 255 24.20 -23.92 -38.09
N MET A 256 24.42 -22.73 -37.50
CA MET A 256 23.40 -21.68 -37.40
C MET A 256 23.17 -21.01 -38.77
N ASN A 257 22.14 -21.42 -39.51
CA ASN A 257 21.70 -20.71 -40.73
C ASN A 257 20.53 -19.75 -40.51
N ASN A 258 19.95 -19.69 -39.31
CA ASN A 258 18.71 -18.93 -39.04
C ASN A 258 18.95 -17.60 -38.28
N THR A 259 20.18 -17.10 -38.23
CA THR A 259 20.44 -15.72 -37.78
C THR A 259 20.82 -14.84 -38.96
N PRO A 260 20.21 -13.66 -39.13
CA PRO A 260 20.65 -12.72 -40.15
C PRO A 260 22.07 -12.29 -39.83
N LYS A 261 23.05 -12.68 -40.68
CA LYS A 261 24.45 -12.28 -40.52
C LYS A 261 24.51 -10.76 -40.37
N LYS A 262 25.02 -10.27 -39.23
CA LYS A 262 25.28 -8.85 -38.99
C LYS A 262 26.11 -8.32 -40.16
N LYS A 263 25.52 -7.46 -40.99
CA LYS A 263 26.25 -6.75 -42.05
C LYS A 263 27.05 -5.64 -41.38
N ASP A 264 28.36 -5.65 -41.57
CA ASP A 264 29.21 -4.51 -41.22
C ASP A 264 28.73 -3.28 -41.99
N LYS A 265 28.23 -2.28 -41.25
CA LYS A 265 27.71 -1.02 -41.84
C LYS A 265 28.79 -0.19 -42.56
N ASN A 266 30.07 -0.48 -42.29
CA ASN A 266 31.23 0.20 -42.89
C ASN A 266 31.91 -0.55 -44.04
N ALA A 267 31.39 -1.71 -44.46
CA ALA A 267 31.96 -2.44 -45.58
C ALA A 267 31.42 -1.91 -46.93
N PRO A 268 32.27 -1.56 -47.92
CA PRO A 268 31.80 -1.15 -49.24
C PRO A 268 30.98 -2.25 -49.90
N ARG A 269 29.87 -1.86 -50.54
CA ARG A 269 28.94 -2.78 -51.25
C ARG A 269 29.73 -3.65 -52.24
N ARG A 270 29.74 -4.97 -52.01
CA ARG A 270 30.42 -5.92 -52.93
C ARG A 270 29.71 -5.92 -54.29
N SER A 271 30.43 -5.53 -55.35
CA SER A 271 29.95 -5.52 -56.73
C SER A 271 29.42 -6.90 -57.18
N VAL A 272 28.22 -6.91 -57.78
CA VAL A 272 27.55 -8.10 -58.31
C VAL A 272 28.38 -8.77 -59.41
N LEU A 273 29.02 -7.97 -60.28
CA LEU A 273 29.90 -8.47 -61.35
C LEU A 273 31.10 -9.25 -60.80
N LYS A 274 31.69 -8.81 -59.68
CA LYS A 274 32.80 -9.50 -59.03
C LYS A 274 32.35 -10.84 -58.43
N ARG A 275 31.13 -10.91 -57.88
CA ARG A 275 30.51 -12.18 -57.45
C ARG A 275 30.31 -13.13 -58.61
N LEU A 276 29.77 -12.64 -59.72
CA LEU A 276 29.52 -13.45 -60.92
C LEU A 276 30.82 -14.05 -61.46
N ARG A 277 31.88 -13.24 -61.58
CA ARG A 277 33.20 -13.70 -62.07
C ARG A 277 33.84 -14.73 -61.15
N ASN A 278 33.72 -14.55 -59.83
CA ASN A 278 34.23 -15.52 -58.86
C ASN A 278 33.44 -16.84 -58.89
N HIS A 279 32.13 -16.77 -59.10
CA HIS A 279 31.29 -17.96 -59.23
C HIS A 279 31.58 -18.72 -60.53
N GLN A 280 31.72 -18.02 -61.66
CA GLN A 280 32.17 -18.61 -62.92
C GLN A 280 33.55 -19.26 -62.80
N LYS A 281 34.50 -18.62 -62.10
CA LYS A 281 35.81 -19.22 -61.79
C LYS A 281 35.69 -20.48 -60.92
N LYS A 282 34.80 -20.49 -59.92
CA LYS A 282 34.52 -21.67 -59.09
C LYS A 282 33.96 -22.83 -59.91
N ILE A 283 32.98 -22.56 -60.78
CA ILE A 283 32.41 -23.55 -61.69
C ILE A 283 33.49 -24.07 -62.64
N ALA A 284 34.33 -23.19 -63.20
CA ALA A 284 35.44 -23.58 -64.07
C ALA A 284 36.52 -24.42 -63.36
N SER A 285 36.75 -24.18 -62.06
CA SER A 285 37.67 -25.00 -61.25
C SER A 285 37.06 -26.33 -60.79
N GLN A 286 35.74 -26.37 -60.53
CA GLN A 286 35.03 -27.59 -60.12
C GLN A 286 34.70 -28.50 -61.31
N GLY A 287 34.58 -27.94 -62.52
CA GLY A 287 34.42 -28.69 -63.77
C GLY A 287 35.66 -29.42 -64.27
N LYS A 288 36.79 -29.40 -63.54
CA LYS A 288 38.03 -30.12 -63.90
C LYS A 288 38.36 -31.31 -63.00
N GLY A 289 37.37 -31.89 -62.32
CA GLY A 289 37.55 -33.12 -61.54
C GLY A 289 36.24 -33.83 -61.22
N GLN A 290 35.65 -34.50 -62.21
CA GLN A 290 34.66 -35.55 -61.96
C GLN A 290 35.31 -36.93 -62.09
N PRO A 291 35.44 -37.71 -61.02
CA PRO A 291 35.58 -39.16 -61.08
C PRO A 291 34.17 -39.81 -61.12
N GLN A 292 33.32 -39.36 -62.04
CA GLN A 292 31.97 -39.91 -62.24
C GLN A 292 31.82 -40.67 -63.57
N GLN A 293 32.82 -40.62 -64.45
CA GLN A 293 32.86 -41.44 -65.67
C GLN A 293 33.59 -42.79 -65.51
N GLN A 294 34.37 -43.00 -64.44
CA GLN A 294 35.04 -44.29 -64.20
C GLN A 294 34.13 -45.32 -63.52
N LYS A 295 33.23 -44.91 -62.62
CA LYS A 295 32.27 -45.84 -61.97
C LYS A 295 31.20 -46.39 -62.92
N ALA A 296 30.78 -45.60 -63.91
CA ALA A 296 29.79 -46.06 -64.89
C ALA A 296 30.36 -47.11 -65.88
N MET A 297 31.66 -47.04 -66.19
CA MET A 297 32.30 -47.99 -67.10
C MET A 297 32.63 -49.33 -66.42
N GLU A 298 32.85 -49.33 -65.10
CA GLU A 298 33.11 -50.53 -64.30
C GLU A 298 31.82 -51.33 -64.03
N GLU A 299 30.69 -50.66 -63.76
CA GLU A 299 29.37 -51.29 -63.66
C GLU A 299 28.85 -51.85 -65.00
N GLU A 300 29.25 -51.28 -66.14
CA GLU A 300 28.82 -51.76 -67.47
C GLU A 300 29.64 -52.98 -67.94
N MET A 301 30.88 -53.13 -67.49
CA MET A 301 31.74 -54.29 -67.76
C MET A 301 31.35 -55.53 -66.93
N GLU A 302 30.84 -55.36 -65.71
CA GLU A 302 30.33 -56.49 -64.90
C GLU A 302 29.00 -57.05 -65.41
N ARG A 303 28.18 -56.24 -66.09
CA ARG A 303 26.89 -56.69 -66.67
C ARG A 303 27.03 -57.52 -67.94
N LYS A 304 28.19 -57.53 -68.60
CA LYS A 304 28.44 -58.33 -69.82
C LYS A 304 29.18 -59.66 -69.56
N LYS A 305 29.43 -60.00 -68.29
CA LYS A 305 30.12 -61.24 -67.89
C LYS A 305 29.19 -62.31 -67.27
N LYS A 306 27.88 -62.14 -67.36
CA LYS A 306 26.88 -63.17 -67.04
C LYS A 306 26.28 -63.75 -68.31
#